data_AF-A0A552LZB1-F1
#
_entry.id   AF-A0A552LZB1-F1
#
_cell.length_a   1.000
_cell.length_b   1.000
_cell.length_c   1.000
_cell.angle_alpha   90.00
_cell.angle_beta   90.00
_cell.angle_gamma   90.00
#
_symmetry.space_group_name_H-M   'P 1'
#
loop_
_entity.id
_entity.type
_entity.pdbx_description
1 polymer ?
#
loop_
_entity_poly.entity_id
_entity_poly.type
_entity_poly.pdbx_seq_one_letter_code
_entity_poly.pdbx_strand_id
1 'polypeptide(L)'
;MAMNDWTVVGYNDPDNPTPNGIWVYKTNPNFPNVHFSFSVDDTRNNHVGTDAIPKSYYYGMNQNGVVPHFAGAPANPATQQMLREAWNDYYTI
;
A
#
# COMPACT_ATOMS: atom_id res chain seq x y z
N MET A 1 -9.17 9.98 -11.79
CA MET A 1 -7.90 9.29 -12.05
C MET A 1 -8.26 7.83 -12.28
N ALA A 2 -7.74 7.20 -13.32
CA ALA A 2 -8.27 5.93 -13.84
C ALA A 2 -7.37 4.74 -13.45
N MET A 3 -7.96 3.54 -13.42
CA MET A 3 -7.38 2.22 -13.08
C MET A 3 -5.95 1.90 -13.52
N ASN A 4 -5.44 2.61 -14.52
CA ASN A 4 -4.24 2.24 -15.28
C ASN A 4 -2.95 2.90 -14.78
N ASP A 5 -3.00 3.82 -13.82
CA ASP A 5 -1.79 4.53 -13.38
C ASP A 5 -0.97 3.71 -12.36
N TRP A 6 -1.59 2.73 -11.68
CA TRP A 6 -0.91 1.81 -10.75
C TRP A 6 -0.23 0.67 -11.51
N THR A 7 1.08 0.79 -11.72
CA THR A 7 1.90 -0.21 -12.41
C THR A 7 2.58 -1.14 -11.41
N VAL A 8 2.62 -2.45 -11.71
CA VAL A 8 3.38 -3.42 -10.91
C VAL A 8 4.87 -3.16 -11.07
N VAL A 9 5.58 -2.97 -9.97
CA VAL A 9 7.03 -2.71 -9.94
C VAL A 9 7.83 -3.80 -9.23
N GLY A 10 7.15 -4.69 -8.52
CA GLY A 10 7.80 -5.77 -7.81
C GLY A 10 6.82 -6.86 -7.40
N TYR A 11 7.36 -8.04 -7.19
CA TYR A 11 6.63 -9.22 -6.73
C TYR A 11 7.50 -9.98 -5.75
N ASN A 12 6.91 -10.46 -4.66
CA ASN A 12 7.55 -11.36 -3.71
C ASN A 12 6.86 -12.72 -3.78
N ASP A 13 7.66 -13.77 -4.00
CA ASP A 13 7.25 -15.04 -4.62
C ASP A 13 6.65 -16.08 -3.62
N PRO A 14 5.56 -16.79 -3.96
CA PRO A 14 4.99 -17.92 -3.22
C PRO A 14 5.92 -19.10 -2.97
N ASP A 15 6.87 -19.37 -3.87
CA ASP A 15 7.80 -20.50 -3.75
C ASP A 15 8.97 -20.19 -2.80
N ASN A 16 9.09 -18.93 -2.37
CA ASN A 16 10.08 -18.49 -1.39
C ASN A 16 9.36 -17.72 -0.27
N PRO A 17 8.73 -18.43 0.69
CA PRO A 17 8.00 -17.80 1.76
C PRO A 17 8.97 -17.01 2.65
N THR A 18 9.18 -15.75 2.30
CA THR A 18 9.60 -14.79 3.31
C THR A 18 8.54 -14.82 4.42
N PRO A 19 8.93 -14.67 5.70
CA PRO A 19 7.99 -14.74 6.84
C PRO A 19 6.85 -13.70 6.79
N ASN A 20 6.81 -12.86 5.74
CA ASN A 20 5.90 -11.75 5.57
C ASN A 20 4.75 -12.01 4.57
N GLY A 21 4.70 -13.15 3.85
CA GLY A 21 3.63 -13.47 2.88
C GLY A 21 3.96 -13.16 1.42
N ILE A 22 2.98 -13.29 0.53
CA ILE A 22 3.12 -13.11 -0.93
C ILE A 22 2.64 -11.71 -1.30
N TRP A 23 3.48 -10.92 -1.99
CA TRP A 23 3.19 -9.50 -2.22
C TRP A 23 3.35 -9.08 -3.68
N VAL A 24 2.44 -8.22 -4.14
CA VAL A 24 2.56 -7.46 -5.38
C VAL A 24 2.72 -6.00 -5.01
N TYR A 25 3.84 -5.40 -5.42
CA TYR A 25 4.12 -3.98 -5.22
C TYR A 25 3.72 -3.21 -6.46
N LYS A 26 2.94 -2.15 -6.27
CA LYS A 26 2.50 -1.25 -7.33
C LYS A 26 2.88 0.19 -7.00
N THR A 27 3.19 0.98 -8.01
CA THR A 27 3.44 2.42 -7.86
C THR A 27 2.60 3.19 -8.85
N ASN A 28 2.31 4.45 -8.52
CA ASN A 28 1.59 5.37 -9.40
C ASN A 28 2.35 6.69 -9.46
N PRO A 29 2.66 7.23 -10.66
CA PRO A 29 3.43 8.47 -10.80
C PRO A 29 2.75 9.69 -10.17
N ASN A 30 1.44 9.66 -9.95
CA ASN A 30 0.71 10.70 -9.22
C ASN A 30 1.03 10.71 -7.71
N PHE A 31 1.56 9.59 -7.17
CA PHE A 31 1.98 9.44 -5.78
C PHE A 31 3.47 9.08 -5.71
N PRO A 32 4.37 10.03 -6.03
CA PRO A 32 5.80 9.77 -6.02
C PRO A 32 6.27 9.39 -4.61
N ASN A 33 7.16 8.40 -4.53
CA ASN A 33 7.70 7.83 -3.28
C ASN A 33 6.68 7.08 -2.41
N VAL A 34 5.58 6.62 -3.02
CA VAL A 34 4.59 5.75 -2.40
C VAL A 34 4.44 4.48 -3.22
N HIS A 35 4.34 3.34 -2.55
CA HIS A 35 3.96 2.07 -3.16
C HIS A 35 2.71 1.51 -2.47
N PHE A 36 1.88 0.83 -3.25
CA PHE A 36 0.83 -0.04 -2.77
C PHE A 36 1.36 -1.46 -2.69
N SER A 37 1.24 -2.07 -1.52
CA SER A 37 1.56 -3.48 -1.28
C SER A 37 0.26 -4.27 -1.21
N PHE A 38 0.01 -5.08 -2.24
CA PHE A 38 -1.11 -6.02 -2.26
C PHE A 38 -0.63 -7.40 -1.79
N SER A 39 -1.15 -7.89 -0.67
CA SER A 39 -0.92 -9.27 -0.24
C SER A 39 -1.86 -10.19 -1.02
N VAL A 40 -1.27 -11.20 -1.67
CA VAL A 40 -1.99 -12.18 -2.50
C VAL A 40 -2.63 -13.26 -1.63
N ASP A 41 -2.01 -13.55 -0.48
CA ASP A 41 -2.46 -14.55 0.49
C ASP A 41 -3.47 -14.01 1.51
N ASP A 42 -3.37 -12.73 1.89
CA ASP A 42 -4.27 -12.11 2.84
C ASP A 42 -4.47 -10.61 2.58
N THR A 43 -5.58 -10.27 1.95
CA THR A 43 -5.93 -8.87 1.60
C THR A 43 -6.06 -7.95 2.82
N ARG A 44 -6.15 -8.47 4.04
CA ARG A 44 -6.12 -7.66 5.29
C ARG A 44 -4.76 -7.04 5.54
N ASN A 45 -3.71 -7.55 4.91
CA ASN A 45 -2.36 -7.03 5.03
C ASN A 45 -2.04 -5.96 3.98
N ASN A 46 -3.00 -5.63 3.09
CA ASN A 46 -2.83 -4.58 2.10
C ASN A 46 -2.55 -3.23 2.77
N HIS A 47 -1.57 -2.52 2.23
CA HIS A 47 -1.18 -1.22 2.76
C HIS A 47 -0.56 -0.36 1.68
N VAL A 48 -0.62 0.95 1.87
CA VAL A 48 0.26 1.89 1.17
C VAL A 48 1.39 2.28 2.09
N GLY A 49 2.60 2.33 1.56
CA GLY A 49 3.82 2.64 2.30
C GLY A 49 4.63 3.72 1.61
N THR A 50 5.36 4.51 2.40
CA THR A 50 6.39 5.40 1.87
C THR A 50 7.64 4.61 1.47
N ASP A 51 8.37 5.09 0.48
CA ASP A 51 9.69 4.53 0.12
C ASP A 51 10.80 4.99 1.07
N ALA A 52 10.61 6.15 1.72
CA ALA A 52 11.55 6.71 2.69
C ALA A 52 11.74 5.81 3.93
N ILE A 53 12.95 5.84 4.50
CA ILE A 53 13.29 5.18 5.76
C ILE A 53 13.40 6.25 6.86
N PRO A 54 12.76 6.10 8.02
CA PRO A 54 11.89 4.99 8.40
C PRO A 54 10.52 5.06 7.69
N LYS A 55 9.97 3.88 7.33
CA LYS A 55 8.74 3.79 6.53
C LYS A 55 7.50 4.12 7.37
N SER A 56 6.60 4.90 6.78
CA SER A 56 5.24 5.12 7.29
C SER A 56 4.25 4.35 6.45
N TYR A 57 3.28 3.72 7.11
CA TYR A 57 2.28 2.88 6.45
C TYR A 57 0.88 3.38 6.77
N TYR A 58 0.03 3.30 5.77
CA TYR A 58 -1.41 3.34 5.96
C TYR A 58 -1.95 1.97 5.57
N TYR A 59 -2.21 1.17 6.59
CA TYR A 59 -2.87 -0.11 6.43
C TYR A 59 -4.33 0.19 6.18
N GLY A 60 -4.85 -0.37 5.11
CA GLY A 60 -6.25 -0.26 4.90
C GLY A 60 -6.89 -1.63 4.87
N MET A 61 -8.21 -1.61 5.05
CA MET A 61 -9.01 -2.80 4.94
C MET A 61 -10.20 -2.49 4.05
N ASN A 62 -10.40 -3.30 3.02
CA ASN A 62 -11.69 -3.58 2.40
C ASN A 62 -11.58 -5.00 1.80
N GLN A 63 -12.60 -5.87 1.69
CA GLN A 63 -14.06 -5.75 1.54
C GLN A 63 -14.91 -6.13 2.79
N ASN A 64 -14.32 -6.41 3.97
CA ASN A 64 -15.06 -6.97 5.12
C ASN A 64 -15.06 -6.14 6.43
N GLY A 65 -14.79 -4.82 6.36
CA GLY A 65 -15.25 -3.88 7.38
C GLY A 65 -14.40 -3.61 8.62
N VAL A 66 -13.06 -3.51 8.54
CA VAL A 66 -12.31 -2.77 9.58
C VAL A 66 -11.76 -1.43 9.08
N VAL A 67 -11.52 -0.55 10.04
CA VAL A 67 -11.12 0.84 9.82
C VAL A 67 -9.64 0.90 9.42
N PRO A 68 -9.30 1.56 8.28
CA PRO A 68 -7.92 1.86 7.93
C PRO A 68 -7.19 2.63 9.03
N HIS A 69 -5.92 2.29 9.28
CA HIS A 69 -5.13 2.89 10.35
C HIS A 69 -3.67 3.10 9.94
N PHE A 70 -2.99 4.03 10.62
CA PHE A 70 -1.57 4.29 10.42
C PHE A 70 -0.72 3.39 11.30
N ALA A 71 0.42 2.96 10.79
CA ALA A 71 1.45 2.25 11.55
C ALA A 71 2.86 2.56 11.01
N GLY A 72 3.88 2.08 11.70
CA GLY A 72 5.28 2.38 11.39
C GLY A 72 5.73 3.72 11.94
N ALA A 73 6.58 4.43 11.19
CA ALA A 73 7.12 5.72 11.62
C ALA A 73 6.03 6.79 11.69
N PRO A 74 6.10 7.74 12.66
CA PRO A 74 5.20 8.89 12.72
C PRO A 74 5.27 9.69 11.40
N ALA A 75 4.18 9.66 10.64
CA ALA A 75 4.02 10.46 9.43
C ALA A 75 3.56 11.86 9.79
N ASN A 76 4.16 12.89 9.16
CA ASN A 76 3.64 14.25 9.24
C ASN A 76 2.25 14.36 8.56
N PRO A 77 1.46 15.42 8.82
CA PRO A 77 0.10 15.53 8.29
C PRO A 77 0.00 15.42 6.75
N ALA A 78 0.98 15.98 6.02
CA ALA A 78 1.03 15.90 4.56
C ALA A 78 1.24 14.46 4.06
N THR A 79 2.13 13.71 4.71
CA THR A 79 2.38 12.30 4.39
C THR A 79 1.14 11.44 4.71
N GLN A 80 0.50 11.69 5.85
CA GLN A 80 -0.74 11.00 6.22
C GLN A 80 -1.86 11.25 5.20
N GLN A 81 -1.99 12.48 4.72
CA GLN A 81 -2.96 12.83 3.69
C GLN A 81 -2.64 12.12 2.37
N MET A 82 -1.40 12.19 1.90
CA MET A 82 -0.95 11.51 0.69
C MET A 82 -1.22 10.00 0.73
N LEU A 83 -0.95 9.34 1.85
CA LEU A 83 -1.22 7.90 2.01
C LEU A 83 -2.74 7.60 1.96
N ARG A 84 -3.60 8.43 2.55
CA ARG A 84 -5.06 8.28 2.43
C ARG A 84 -5.54 8.45 1.00
N GLU A 85 -5.01 9.46 0.30
CA GLU A 85 -5.35 9.73 -1.10
C GLU A 85 -4.92 8.59 -2.01
N ALA A 86 -3.69 8.09 -1.85
CA ALA A 86 -3.18 6.94 -2.59
C ALA A 86 -4.01 5.67 -2.33
N TRP A 87 -4.40 5.42 -1.08
CA TRP A 87 -5.27 4.30 -0.73
C TRP A 87 -6.64 4.41 -1.41
N ASN A 88 -7.28 5.58 -1.32
CA ASN A 88 -8.56 5.80 -1.96
C ASN A 88 -8.46 5.65 -3.47
N ASP A 89 -7.46 6.25 -4.12
CA ASP A 89 -7.24 6.16 -5.56
C ASP A 89 -7.12 4.70 -6.03
N TYR A 90 -6.40 3.85 -5.29
CA TYR A 90 -6.28 2.42 -5.62
C TYR A 90 -7.60 1.63 -5.54
N TYR A 91 -8.52 2.02 -4.65
CA TYR A 91 -9.76 1.27 -4.39
C TYR A 91 -11.04 1.89 -4.94
N THR A 92 -11.03 3.15 -5.35
CA THR A 92 -12.20 3.82 -5.99
C THR A 92 -12.38 3.45 -7.46
N ILE A 93 -11.82 2.32 -7.87
CA ILE A 93 -11.90 1.81 -9.23
C ILE A 93 -12.83 0.59 -9.28
#